data_AF-A0A5B8LSS9-F1
#
_entry.id   AF-A0A5B8LSS9-F1
#
_cell.length_a   1.000
_cell.length_b   1.000
_cell.length_c   1.000
_cell.angle_alpha   90.00
_cell.angle_beta   90.00
_cell.angle_gamma   90.00
#
_symmetry.space_group_name_H-M   'P 1'
#
loop_
_entity.id
_entity.type
_entity.pdbx_description
1 polymer ?
#
loop_
_entity_poly.entity_id
_entity_poly.type
_entity_poly.pdbx_seq_one_letter_code
_entity_poly.pdbx_strand_id
1 'polypeptide(L)'
;MPAPAFRARKKVAVHRQAPDLRQKPGEQAMSELDEGQRAFSSFRVLNGEDNQPEREQLFRNMAQLFSYVSDRCDDEQVAQYDEVLCQLAELVEVEARAHVAKLLAPLERAPGTVVVKLANDDIEVAKPLLEFSNVLSDDDLIDIIGRQSEEHRLAIAGRASVPERVGEAIVEHGDRTSVVRLVRNTNAEFDKATLEKLVERATRDAEIAADLRNRPEIDWKSLRGEIDSVASKVLETLGQVDRGLDPVAAGKVNAVVYNRLRNRAGFSATEWKVAYNQVKALSDRKQLDDRALTRFARFGYGHHAAAALTVILRVAPEVFVKWLASQDYVAITVALKAAGMSPDLFEATVATLPWRDLPSEADKAMVVSRFEAIDKEEAIGIFELWRAHSFRKRAVSEERAAMSA
;
A
#
# COMPACT_ATOMS: atom_id res chain seq x y z
N MET A 1 -56.07 46.16 68.86
CA MET A 1 -57.40 45.51 68.79
C MET A 1 -58.18 46.16 67.63
N PRO A 2 -58.97 45.45 66.80
CA PRO A 2 -58.83 44.09 66.25
C PRO A 2 -59.18 43.97 64.72
N ALA A 3 -58.94 42.76 64.13
CA ALA A 3 -59.66 42.08 63.02
C ALA A 3 -59.52 42.56 61.54
N PRO A 4 -59.92 41.77 60.50
CA PRO A 4 -59.84 40.31 60.29
C PRO A 4 -59.37 39.86 58.84
N ALA A 5 -59.43 38.54 58.62
CA ALA A 5 -58.95 37.70 57.51
C ALA A 5 -59.46 37.95 56.07
N PHE A 6 -58.66 37.57 55.05
CA PHE A 6 -59.12 37.32 53.68
C PHE A 6 -58.38 36.15 52.96
N ARG A 7 -59.17 35.39 52.20
CA ARG A 7 -58.87 34.17 51.42
C ARG A 7 -57.78 34.34 50.34
N ALA A 8 -56.91 33.32 50.23
CA ALA A 8 -55.93 33.15 49.16
C ALA A 8 -56.56 32.72 47.81
N ARG A 9 -56.12 33.34 46.71
CA ARG A 9 -56.46 32.98 45.33
C ARG A 9 -55.47 31.97 44.74
N LYS A 10 -56.01 31.02 43.97
CA LYS A 10 -55.38 29.91 43.24
C LYS A 10 -54.17 30.32 42.38
N LYS A 11 -53.06 29.56 42.47
CA LYS A 11 -52.02 29.49 41.42
C LYS A 11 -52.23 28.22 40.60
N VAL A 12 -52.24 28.38 39.28
CA VAL A 12 -52.30 27.34 38.26
C VAL A 12 -50.94 26.64 38.20
N ALA A 13 -50.92 25.30 38.32
CA ALA A 13 -49.72 24.48 38.18
C ALA A 13 -49.50 24.15 36.69
N VAL A 14 -48.38 24.60 36.13
CA VAL A 14 -47.88 24.16 34.83
C VAL A 14 -47.03 22.91 35.05
N HIS A 15 -47.47 21.78 34.51
CA HIS A 15 -46.71 20.53 34.46
C HIS A 15 -45.47 20.73 33.58
N ARG A 16 -44.27 20.74 34.17
CA ARG A 16 -43.01 20.51 33.46
C ARG A 16 -42.77 19.01 33.40
N GLN A 17 -42.96 18.39 32.24
CA GLN A 17 -42.41 17.06 31.95
C GLN A 17 -40.89 17.21 31.76
N ALA A 18 -40.13 16.42 32.52
CA ALA A 18 -38.70 16.24 32.31
C ALA A 18 -38.46 15.33 31.10
N PRO A 19 -37.40 15.53 30.29
CA PRO A 19 -37.04 14.57 29.26
C PRO A 19 -36.39 13.34 29.88
N ASP A 20 -36.90 12.16 29.50
CA ASP A 20 -36.36 10.86 29.85
C ASP A 20 -35.06 10.61 29.06
N LEU A 21 -33.92 10.66 29.76
CA LEU A 21 -32.58 10.42 29.20
C LEU A 21 -32.18 8.97 29.48
N ARG A 22 -32.60 8.04 28.62
CA ARG A 22 -31.92 6.75 28.41
C ARG A 22 -32.06 6.28 26.96
N GLN A 23 -31.34 6.93 26.04
CA GLN A 23 -30.98 6.31 24.77
C GLN A 23 -29.62 5.63 24.92
N LYS A 24 -29.54 4.35 24.54
CA LYS A 24 -28.33 3.53 24.68
C LYS A 24 -27.30 3.95 23.62
N PRO A 25 -26.01 4.05 23.98
CA PRO A 25 -24.94 4.53 23.08
C PRO A 25 -24.66 3.65 21.85
N GLY A 26 -25.32 2.49 21.73
CA GLY A 26 -25.20 1.60 20.55
C GLY A 26 -26.21 1.86 19.42
N GLU A 27 -27.31 2.56 19.67
CA GLU A 27 -28.34 2.85 18.64
C GLU A 27 -27.98 4.07 17.79
N GLN A 28 -27.26 5.06 18.34
CA GLN A 28 -26.81 6.24 17.59
C GLN A 28 -25.67 5.92 16.61
N ALA A 29 -24.71 5.07 17.00
CA ALA A 29 -23.61 4.68 16.11
C ALA A 29 -24.08 3.79 14.93
N MET A 30 -25.06 2.90 15.15
CA MET A 30 -25.66 2.13 14.04
C MET A 30 -26.58 2.99 13.17
N SER A 31 -27.20 4.04 13.72
CA SER A 31 -28.01 5.01 12.97
C SER A 31 -27.16 5.88 12.05
N GLU A 32 -25.98 6.33 12.48
CA GLU A 32 -25.08 7.17 11.67
C GLU A 32 -24.40 6.38 10.54
N LEU A 33 -24.06 5.10 10.78
CA LEU A 33 -23.53 4.20 9.75
C LEU A 33 -24.60 3.84 8.70
N ASP A 34 -25.84 3.60 9.13
CA ASP A 34 -26.99 3.35 8.25
C ASP A 34 -27.44 4.64 7.52
N GLU A 35 -27.30 5.83 8.13
CA GLU A 35 -27.51 7.12 7.46
C GLU A 35 -26.43 7.43 6.42
N GLY A 36 -25.16 7.07 6.65
CA GLY A 36 -24.11 7.14 5.64
C GLY A 36 -24.43 6.26 4.44
N GLN A 37 -24.73 4.97 4.68
CA GLN A 37 -25.15 4.04 3.61
C GLN A 37 -26.43 4.49 2.89
N ARG A 38 -27.39 5.09 3.61
CA ARG A 38 -28.62 5.64 3.02
C ARG A 38 -28.42 6.96 2.27
N ALA A 39 -27.56 7.85 2.76
CA ALA A 39 -27.24 9.13 2.12
C ALA A 39 -26.61 8.91 0.73
N PHE A 40 -25.78 7.88 0.59
CA PHE A 40 -25.20 7.51 -0.71
C PHE A 40 -26.16 6.70 -1.60
N SER A 41 -27.06 5.89 -1.03
CA SER A 41 -28.13 5.21 -1.78
C SER A 41 -29.20 6.18 -2.35
N SER A 42 -29.26 7.42 -1.84
CA SER A 42 -30.20 8.45 -2.28
C SER A 42 -29.75 9.23 -3.53
N PHE A 43 -28.62 8.87 -4.17
CA PHE A 43 -28.21 9.47 -5.44
C PHE A 43 -29.17 9.09 -6.56
N ARG A 44 -30.26 9.84 -6.70
CA ARG A 44 -31.19 9.81 -7.85
C ARG A 44 -30.47 9.95 -9.21
N VAL A 45 -29.23 10.44 -9.20
CA VAL A 45 -28.32 10.57 -10.35
C VAL A 45 -27.89 9.21 -10.94
N LEU A 46 -27.88 8.13 -10.15
CA LEU A 46 -27.52 6.79 -10.62
C LEU A 46 -28.66 6.07 -11.37
N ASN A 47 -29.92 6.43 -11.10
CA ASN A 47 -31.10 5.69 -11.59
C ASN A 47 -31.82 6.32 -12.80
N GLY A 48 -31.32 7.44 -13.35
CA GLY A 48 -31.93 8.12 -14.50
C GLY A 48 -31.16 7.85 -15.80
N GLU A 49 -31.85 7.36 -16.84
CA GLU A 49 -31.25 7.05 -18.15
C GLU A 49 -30.71 8.31 -18.89
N ASP A 50 -31.14 9.52 -18.52
CA ASP A 50 -30.83 10.78 -19.23
C ASP A 50 -29.82 11.75 -18.57
N ASN A 51 -29.17 11.39 -17.45
CA ASN A 51 -28.34 12.34 -16.66
C ASN A 51 -26.81 12.17 -16.84
N GLN A 52 -26.34 11.76 -18.02
CA GLN A 52 -24.92 11.49 -18.27
C GLN A 52 -23.96 12.66 -17.94
N PRO A 53 -24.27 13.94 -18.31
CA PRO A 53 -23.42 15.07 -17.92
C PRO A 53 -23.33 15.28 -16.40
N GLU A 54 -24.40 15.00 -15.67
CA GLU A 54 -24.42 15.11 -14.21
C GLU A 54 -23.60 14.00 -13.55
N ARG A 55 -23.64 12.78 -14.10
CA ARG A 55 -22.79 11.66 -13.64
C ARG A 55 -21.31 11.97 -13.82
N GLU A 56 -20.94 12.50 -14.98
CA GLU A 56 -19.57 12.93 -15.24
C GLU A 56 -19.11 14.03 -14.30
N GLN A 57 -19.95 15.04 -14.10
CA GLN A 57 -19.64 16.14 -13.18
C GLN A 57 -19.51 15.63 -11.75
N LEU A 58 -20.39 14.73 -11.30
CA LEU A 58 -20.31 14.11 -9.99
C LEU A 58 -19.01 13.32 -9.83
N PHE A 59 -18.66 12.48 -10.80
CA PHE A 59 -17.44 11.67 -10.78
C PHE A 59 -16.18 12.54 -10.67
N ARG A 60 -16.08 13.59 -11.48
CA ARG A 60 -14.98 14.56 -11.44
C ARG A 60 -14.93 15.29 -10.09
N ASN A 61 -16.08 15.78 -9.61
CA ASN A 61 -16.17 16.50 -8.34
C ASN A 61 -15.78 15.60 -7.15
N MET A 62 -16.21 14.34 -7.14
CA MET A 62 -15.86 13.40 -6.08
C MET A 62 -14.36 13.11 -6.06
N ALA A 63 -13.76 12.83 -7.21
CA ALA A 63 -12.31 12.63 -7.30
C ALA A 63 -11.53 13.90 -6.91
N GLN A 64 -12.01 15.07 -7.31
CA GLN A 64 -11.40 16.34 -6.96
C GLN A 64 -11.50 16.62 -5.45
N LEU A 65 -12.67 16.43 -4.84
CA LEU A 65 -12.85 16.58 -3.40
C LEU A 65 -11.93 15.61 -2.66
N PHE A 66 -11.90 14.34 -3.07
CA PHE A 66 -11.01 13.33 -2.50
C PHE A 66 -9.54 13.77 -2.57
N SER A 67 -9.08 14.33 -3.70
CA SER A 67 -7.70 14.80 -3.84
C SER A 67 -7.31 15.84 -2.78
N TYR A 68 -8.24 16.67 -2.30
CA TYR A 68 -7.99 17.67 -1.25
C TYR A 68 -8.00 17.09 0.18
N VAL A 69 -8.68 15.96 0.40
CA VAL A 69 -8.87 15.38 1.74
C VAL A 69 -8.14 14.06 1.96
N SER A 70 -7.55 13.48 0.92
CA SER A 70 -6.95 12.14 0.91
C SER A 70 -5.98 11.87 2.08
N ASP A 71 -5.16 12.84 2.46
CA ASP A 71 -4.21 12.73 3.58
C ASP A 71 -4.89 12.64 4.97
N ARG A 72 -6.13 13.12 5.09
CA ARG A 72 -6.90 13.18 6.34
C ARG A 72 -7.96 12.10 6.46
N CYS A 73 -8.27 11.40 5.37
CA CYS A 73 -9.25 10.33 5.40
C CYS A 73 -8.74 9.13 6.20
N ASP A 74 -9.60 8.51 7.00
CA ASP A 74 -9.35 7.19 7.55
C ASP A 74 -9.63 6.09 6.50
N ASP A 75 -9.45 4.84 6.89
CA ASP A 75 -9.52 3.67 5.99
C ASP A 75 -10.97 3.42 5.54
N GLU A 76 -11.93 3.64 6.44
CA GLU A 76 -13.35 3.46 6.17
C GLU A 76 -13.87 4.53 5.20
N GLN A 77 -13.45 5.78 5.38
CA GLN A 77 -13.74 6.87 4.46
C GLN A 77 -13.15 6.61 3.07
N VAL A 78 -11.88 6.17 2.98
CA VAL A 78 -11.28 5.82 1.67
C VAL A 78 -12.08 4.73 0.98
N ALA A 79 -12.54 3.69 1.70
CA ALA A 79 -13.36 2.62 1.14
C ALA A 79 -14.72 3.13 0.61
N GLN A 80 -15.37 4.07 1.30
CA GLN A 80 -16.62 4.68 0.83
C GLN A 80 -16.43 5.48 -0.47
N TYR A 81 -15.35 6.27 -0.56
CA TYR A 81 -15.01 6.96 -1.81
C TYR A 81 -14.71 5.95 -2.93
N ASP A 82 -13.99 4.87 -2.62
CA ASP A 82 -13.64 3.83 -3.58
C ASP A 82 -14.88 3.19 -4.22
N GLU A 83 -15.86 2.82 -3.40
CA GLU A 83 -17.11 2.19 -3.85
C GLU A 83 -17.87 3.11 -4.82
N VAL A 84 -18.06 4.37 -4.44
CA VAL A 84 -18.83 5.32 -5.25
C VAL A 84 -18.08 5.67 -6.55
N LEU A 85 -16.77 5.87 -6.48
CA LEU A 85 -15.95 6.14 -7.67
C LEU A 85 -15.95 4.93 -8.62
N CYS A 86 -15.95 3.70 -8.12
CA CYS A 86 -16.08 2.49 -8.94
C CYS A 86 -17.41 2.45 -9.68
N GLN A 87 -18.53 2.71 -8.99
CA GLN A 87 -19.87 2.74 -9.61
C GLN A 87 -19.98 3.83 -10.67
N LEU A 88 -19.49 5.04 -10.37
CA LEU A 88 -19.52 6.15 -11.31
C LEU A 88 -18.63 5.91 -12.53
N ALA A 89 -17.47 5.26 -12.36
CA ALA A 89 -16.60 4.91 -13.48
C ALA A 89 -17.27 4.01 -14.53
N GLU A 90 -18.30 3.24 -14.17
CA GLU A 90 -19.05 2.41 -15.13
C GLU A 90 -20.08 3.20 -15.95
N LEU A 91 -20.38 4.43 -15.54
CA LEU A 91 -21.51 5.21 -16.05
C LEU A 91 -21.11 6.49 -16.79
N VAL A 92 -19.81 6.67 -17.02
CA VAL A 92 -19.21 7.89 -17.59
C VAL A 92 -18.28 7.55 -18.75
N GLU A 93 -18.11 8.50 -19.67
CA GLU A 93 -17.27 8.34 -20.86
C GLU A 93 -15.77 8.32 -20.53
N VAL A 94 -14.99 7.85 -21.51
CA VAL A 94 -13.52 7.71 -21.44
C VAL A 94 -12.86 9.02 -21.00
N GLU A 95 -13.33 10.17 -21.49
CA GLU A 95 -12.78 11.49 -21.15
C GLU A 95 -12.96 11.86 -19.67
N ALA A 96 -14.03 11.38 -19.03
CA ALA A 96 -14.25 11.57 -17.60
C ALA A 96 -13.36 10.64 -16.78
N ARG A 97 -13.24 9.38 -17.20
CA ARG A 97 -12.32 8.39 -16.61
C ARG A 97 -10.87 8.85 -16.68
N ALA A 98 -10.42 9.35 -17.84
CA ALA A 98 -9.07 9.85 -18.03
C ALA A 98 -8.76 11.09 -17.17
N HIS A 99 -9.75 11.96 -16.94
CA HIS A 99 -9.57 13.09 -16.05
C HIS A 99 -9.44 12.67 -14.59
N VAL A 100 -10.31 11.78 -14.12
CA VAL A 100 -10.23 11.26 -12.74
C VAL A 100 -8.94 10.46 -12.52
N ALA A 101 -8.52 9.65 -13.51
CA ALA A 101 -7.25 8.93 -13.44
C ALA A 101 -6.06 9.89 -13.22
N LYS A 102 -6.03 11.05 -13.88
CA LYS A 102 -5.00 12.09 -13.65
C LYS A 102 -5.05 12.69 -12.25
N LEU A 103 -6.23 12.84 -11.66
CA LEU A 103 -6.39 13.35 -10.30
C LEU A 103 -5.93 12.33 -9.25
N LEU A 104 -6.20 11.04 -9.48
CA LEU A 104 -5.87 9.97 -8.54
C LEU A 104 -4.41 9.51 -8.63
N ALA A 105 -3.81 9.57 -9.82
CA ALA A 105 -2.45 9.10 -10.07
C ALA A 105 -1.37 9.60 -9.08
N PRO A 106 -1.30 10.90 -8.72
CA PRO A 106 -0.28 11.38 -7.79
C PRO A 106 -0.62 11.14 -6.31
N LEU A 107 -1.82 10.67 -5.98
CA LEU A 107 -2.25 10.54 -4.58
C LEU A 107 -1.64 9.29 -3.94
N GLU A 108 -0.93 9.49 -2.83
CA GLU A 108 -0.31 8.39 -2.08
C GLU A 108 -1.33 7.43 -1.46
N ARG A 109 -2.53 7.93 -1.17
CA ARG A 109 -3.66 7.20 -0.59
C ARG A 109 -4.88 7.18 -1.51
N ALA A 110 -4.66 7.05 -2.82
CA ALA A 110 -5.76 6.89 -3.76
C ALA A 110 -6.61 5.64 -3.44
N PRO A 111 -7.93 5.65 -3.69
CA PRO A 111 -8.78 4.49 -3.45
C PRO A 111 -8.40 3.34 -4.38
N GLY A 112 -8.08 2.18 -3.80
CA GLY A 112 -7.35 1.12 -4.50
C GLY A 112 -8.14 0.44 -5.62
N THR A 113 -9.42 0.18 -5.40
CA THR A 113 -10.27 -0.58 -6.34
C THR A 113 -10.50 0.22 -7.63
N VAL A 114 -10.83 1.50 -7.51
CA VAL A 114 -11.03 2.35 -8.69
C VAL A 114 -9.72 2.59 -9.42
N VAL A 115 -8.59 2.72 -8.73
CA VAL A 115 -7.27 2.84 -9.37
C VAL A 115 -6.97 1.62 -10.23
N VAL A 116 -7.19 0.42 -9.71
CA VAL A 116 -6.94 -0.83 -10.46
C VAL A 116 -7.92 -0.98 -11.62
N LYS A 117 -9.19 -0.60 -11.42
CA LYS A 117 -10.21 -0.59 -12.48
C LYS A 117 -9.79 0.32 -13.63
N LEU A 118 -9.43 1.57 -13.34
CA LEU A 118 -9.01 2.56 -14.33
C LEU A 118 -7.64 2.23 -14.96
N ALA A 119 -6.76 1.53 -14.25
CA ALA A 119 -5.48 1.06 -14.80
C ALA A 119 -5.62 -0.12 -15.79
N ASN A 120 -6.77 -0.78 -15.82
CA ASN A 120 -7.13 -1.85 -16.77
C ASN A 120 -8.03 -1.37 -17.92
N ASP A 121 -8.30 -0.06 -17.99
CA ASP A 121 -9.17 0.59 -18.96
C ASP A 121 -8.40 0.91 -20.27
N ASP A 122 -8.99 1.68 -21.18
CA ASP A 122 -8.30 2.19 -22.35
C ASP A 122 -7.03 2.96 -21.94
N ILE A 123 -5.99 2.90 -22.78
CA ILE A 123 -4.67 3.47 -22.44
C ILE A 123 -4.76 4.96 -22.07
N GLU A 124 -5.69 5.71 -22.66
CA GLU A 124 -5.91 7.14 -22.42
C GLU A 124 -6.25 7.41 -20.94
N VAL A 125 -6.94 6.46 -20.32
CA VAL A 125 -7.34 6.45 -18.91
C VAL A 125 -6.23 5.84 -18.06
N ALA A 126 -5.70 4.69 -18.46
CA ALA A 126 -4.76 3.90 -17.65
C ALA A 126 -3.40 4.57 -17.51
N LYS A 127 -2.89 5.22 -18.57
CA LYS A 127 -1.52 5.75 -18.65
C LYS A 127 -1.06 6.55 -17.41
N PRO A 128 -1.78 7.59 -16.94
CA PRO A 128 -1.35 8.35 -15.76
C PRO A 128 -1.22 7.47 -14.49
N LEU A 129 -2.11 6.48 -14.32
CA LEU A 129 -2.05 5.59 -13.16
C LEU A 129 -0.88 4.62 -13.27
N LEU A 130 -0.66 4.05 -14.46
CA LEU A 130 0.45 3.14 -14.71
C LEU A 130 1.81 3.82 -14.56
N GLU A 131 1.94 5.09 -14.97
CA GLU A 131 3.20 5.84 -14.88
C GLU A 131 3.48 6.37 -13.46
N PHE A 132 2.46 6.84 -12.73
CA PHE A 132 2.67 7.66 -11.53
C PHE A 132 2.04 7.11 -10.24
N SER A 133 1.10 6.16 -10.31
CA SER A 133 0.46 5.65 -9.08
C SER A 133 1.39 4.74 -8.29
N ASN A 134 1.50 5.03 -6.99
CA ASN A 134 2.18 4.19 -6.01
C ASN A 134 1.24 3.22 -5.28
N VAL A 135 -0.05 3.20 -5.65
CA VAL A 135 -1.06 2.33 -5.04
C VAL A 135 -1.13 0.96 -5.73
N LEU A 136 -0.76 0.90 -7.01
CA LEU A 136 -0.65 -0.36 -7.76
C LEU A 136 0.51 -1.20 -7.18
N SER A 137 0.21 -2.43 -6.78
CA SER A 137 1.22 -3.40 -6.36
C SER A 137 1.92 -4.03 -7.57
N ASP A 138 3.05 -4.68 -7.35
CA ASP A 138 3.78 -5.40 -8.41
C ASP A 138 2.90 -6.48 -9.06
N ASP A 139 2.09 -7.18 -8.27
CA ASP A 139 1.17 -8.19 -8.77
C ASP A 139 0.09 -7.55 -9.66
N ASP A 140 -0.43 -6.37 -9.30
CA ASP A 140 -1.37 -5.62 -10.14
C ASP A 140 -0.73 -5.23 -11.49
N LEU A 141 0.52 -4.75 -11.45
CA LEU A 141 1.27 -4.38 -12.66
C LEU A 141 1.56 -5.58 -13.56
N ILE A 142 1.99 -6.71 -12.99
CA ILE A 142 2.26 -7.95 -13.72
C ILE A 142 0.99 -8.49 -14.37
N ASP A 143 -0.14 -8.46 -13.64
CA ASP A 143 -1.45 -8.85 -14.16
C ASP A 143 -1.87 -7.98 -15.35
N ILE A 144 -1.64 -6.67 -15.28
CA ILE A 144 -1.90 -5.73 -16.38
C ILE A 144 -0.99 -6.02 -17.57
N ILE A 145 0.31 -6.24 -17.34
CA ILE A 145 1.30 -6.55 -18.38
C ILE A 145 0.88 -7.79 -19.20
N GLY A 146 0.41 -8.84 -18.52
CA GLY A 146 0.02 -10.11 -19.14
C GLY A 146 -1.32 -10.07 -19.88
N ARG A 147 -2.18 -9.08 -19.63
CA ARG A 147 -3.56 -9.03 -20.18
C ARG A 147 -3.82 -7.87 -21.12
N GLN A 148 -3.10 -6.75 -20.98
CA GLN A 148 -3.40 -5.49 -21.68
C GLN A 148 -2.50 -5.25 -22.91
N SER A 149 -2.71 -4.12 -23.57
CA SER A 149 -2.01 -3.76 -24.82
C SER A 149 -0.54 -3.40 -24.61
N GLU A 150 0.21 -3.34 -25.71
CA GLU A 150 1.62 -2.93 -25.69
C GLU A 150 1.81 -1.50 -25.15
N GLU A 151 0.83 -0.62 -25.34
CA GLU A 151 0.88 0.74 -24.82
C GLU A 151 0.79 0.77 -23.29
N HIS A 152 0.09 -0.18 -22.67
CA HIS A 152 0.06 -0.35 -21.22
C HIS A 152 1.43 -0.78 -20.69
N ARG A 153 2.05 -1.77 -21.35
CA ARG A 153 3.41 -2.23 -21.01
C ARG A 153 4.43 -1.11 -21.16
N LEU A 154 4.30 -0.29 -22.22
CA LEU A 154 5.15 0.88 -22.44
C LEU A 154 5.01 1.91 -21.30
N ALA A 155 3.79 2.16 -20.81
CA ALA A 155 3.55 3.05 -19.68
C ALA A 155 4.19 2.50 -18.40
N ILE A 156 4.02 1.20 -18.11
CA ILE A 156 4.61 0.55 -16.91
C ILE A 156 6.14 0.56 -16.97
N ALA A 157 6.74 0.30 -18.14
CA ALA A 157 8.18 0.40 -18.36
C ALA A 157 8.74 1.81 -18.11
N GLY A 158 7.90 2.84 -18.23
CA GLY A 158 8.24 4.24 -18.02
C GLY A 158 8.15 4.74 -16.57
N ARG A 159 7.76 3.90 -15.61
CA ARG A 159 7.68 4.25 -14.19
C ARG A 159 9.01 4.73 -13.63
N ALA A 160 8.97 5.52 -12.56
CA ALA A 160 10.17 6.06 -11.90
C ALA A 160 11.14 4.97 -11.41
N SER A 161 10.62 3.79 -11.04
CA SER A 161 11.36 2.56 -10.77
C SER A 161 10.50 1.38 -11.24
N VAL A 162 11.14 0.33 -11.74
CA VAL A 162 10.50 -0.90 -12.17
C VAL A 162 11.14 -2.06 -11.40
N PRO A 163 10.44 -2.67 -10.43
CA PRO A 163 10.94 -3.81 -9.69
C PRO A 163 11.23 -5.00 -10.60
N GLU A 164 12.16 -5.84 -10.19
CA GLU A 164 12.65 -7.01 -10.93
C GLU A 164 11.53 -7.85 -11.56
N ARG A 165 10.53 -8.26 -10.76
CA ARG A 165 9.40 -9.09 -11.23
C ARG A 165 8.55 -8.40 -12.28
N VAL A 166 8.38 -7.08 -12.17
CA VAL A 166 7.63 -6.28 -13.14
C VAL A 166 8.45 -6.14 -14.43
N GLY A 167 9.77 -5.95 -14.30
CA GLY A 167 10.71 -5.93 -15.41
C GLY A 167 10.72 -7.25 -16.18
N GLU A 168 10.80 -8.38 -15.48
CA GLU A 168 10.72 -9.72 -16.07
C GLU A 168 9.44 -9.89 -16.89
N ALA A 169 8.27 -9.53 -16.31
CA ALA A 169 6.99 -9.63 -16.99
C ALA A 169 6.94 -8.77 -18.27
N ILE A 170 7.52 -7.57 -18.26
CA ILE A 170 7.63 -6.74 -19.48
C ILE A 170 8.54 -7.43 -20.51
N VAL A 171 9.66 -8.03 -20.11
CA VAL A 171 10.54 -8.75 -21.03
C VAL A 171 9.87 -9.99 -21.62
N GLU A 172 8.98 -10.63 -20.87
CA GLU A 172 8.24 -11.81 -21.32
C GLU A 172 7.10 -11.45 -22.29
N HIS A 173 6.27 -10.47 -21.94
CA HIS A 173 5.04 -10.15 -22.68
C HIS A 173 5.13 -8.93 -23.60
N GLY A 174 6.15 -8.09 -23.42
CA GLY A 174 6.34 -6.84 -24.15
C GLY A 174 6.90 -7.03 -25.54
N ASP A 175 6.46 -6.17 -26.45
CA ASP A 175 7.07 -6.00 -27.76
C ASP A 175 8.31 -5.11 -27.66
N ARG A 176 8.88 -4.80 -28.83
CA ARG A 176 10.09 -3.97 -28.96
C ARG A 176 10.00 -2.65 -28.19
N THR A 177 8.86 -1.96 -28.26
CA THR A 177 8.72 -0.61 -27.72
C THR A 177 8.81 -0.55 -26.20
N SER A 178 8.09 -1.43 -25.51
CA SER A 178 8.14 -1.52 -24.04
C SER A 178 9.49 -2.02 -23.54
N VAL A 179 10.11 -2.99 -24.23
CA VAL A 179 11.43 -3.49 -23.83
C VAL A 179 12.53 -2.43 -24.02
N VAL A 180 12.54 -1.69 -25.13
CA VAL A 180 13.47 -0.56 -25.30
C VAL A 180 13.27 0.48 -24.20
N ARG A 181 12.01 0.81 -23.87
CA ARG A 181 11.70 1.75 -22.78
C ARG A 181 12.20 1.25 -21.42
N LEU A 182 12.01 -0.04 -21.13
CA LEU A 182 12.45 -0.69 -19.90
C LEU A 182 13.97 -0.67 -19.77
N VAL A 183 14.69 -1.06 -20.82
CA VAL A 183 16.16 -1.07 -20.82
C VAL A 183 16.71 0.33 -20.62
N ARG A 184 16.09 1.36 -21.21
CA ARG A 184 16.48 2.77 -21.00
C ARG A 184 16.16 3.30 -19.60
N ASN A 185 15.31 2.63 -18.84
CA ASN A 185 14.97 3.02 -17.50
C ASN A 185 16.07 2.58 -16.53
N THR A 186 16.97 3.50 -16.17
CA THR A 186 18.12 3.22 -15.28
C THR A 186 17.73 2.75 -13.87
N ASN A 187 16.48 2.96 -13.47
CA ASN A 187 15.94 2.54 -12.18
C ASN A 187 15.11 1.24 -12.28
N ALA A 188 15.11 0.58 -13.45
CA ALA A 188 14.58 -0.76 -13.60
C ALA A 188 15.59 -1.78 -13.08
N GLU A 189 15.13 -2.70 -12.25
CA GLU A 189 15.94 -3.78 -11.68
C GLU A 189 15.80 -5.03 -12.55
N PHE A 190 16.89 -5.78 -12.72
CA PHE A 190 16.91 -7.03 -13.49
C PHE A 190 17.67 -8.10 -12.73
N ASP A 191 17.07 -9.28 -12.59
CA ASP A 191 17.81 -10.47 -12.20
C ASP A 191 18.57 -11.08 -13.38
N LYS A 192 19.35 -12.09 -13.04
CA LYS A 192 20.10 -12.88 -13.99
C LYS A 192 19.21 -13.49 -15.08
N ALA A 193 18.06 -14.07 -14.73
CA ALA A 193 17.18 -14.71 -15.70
C ALA A 193 16.59 -13.68 -16.69
N THR A 194 16.19 -12.51 -16.20
CA THR A 194 15.70 -11.41 -17.06
C THR A 194 16.82 -10.88 -17.96
N LEU A 195 18.04 -10.73 -17.45
CA LEU A 195 19.20 -10.31 -18.25
C LEU A 195 19.51 -11.31 -19.36
N GLU A 196 19.44 -12.62 -19.12
CA GLU A 196 19.63 -13.66 -20.14
C GLU A 196 18.60 -13.52 -21.28
N LYS A 197 17.31 -13.35 -20.94
CA LYS A 197 16.23 -13.10 -21.90
C LYS A 197 16.47 -11.80 -22.71
N LEU A 198 16.91 -10.74 -22.04
CA LEU A 198 17.24 -9.45 -22.68
C LEU A 198 18.42 -9.56 -23.65
N VAL A 199 19.47 -10.31 -23.28
CA VAL A 199 20.62 -10.58 -24.15
C VAL A 199 20.21 -11.38 -25.38
N GLU A 200 19.35 -12.40 -25.22
CA GLU A 200 18.80 -13.13 -26.36
C GLU A 200 18.07 -12.19 -27.33
N ARG A 201 17.21 -11.30 -26.83
CA ARG A 201 16.53 -10.28 -27.66
C ARG A 201 17.52 -9.32 -28.32
N ALA A 202 18.55 -8.89 -27.61
CA ALA A 202 19.60 -8.01 -28.12
C ALA A 202 20.39 -8.62 -29.30
N THR A 203 20.43 -9.96 -29.44
CA THR A 203 21.03 -10.59 -30.63
C THR A 203 20.29 -10.26 -31.92
N ARG A 204 19.00 -9.89 -31.83
CA ARG A 204 18.12 -9.58 -32.96
C ARG A 204 17.76 -8.11 -33.06
N ASP A 205 18.09 -7.31 -32.04
CA ASP A 205 17.77 -5.88 -31.99
C ASP A 205 18.98 -5.03 -31.54
N ALA A 206 19.54 -4.27 -32.47
CA ALA A 206 20.71 -3.44 -32.24
C ALA A 206 20.45 -2.27 -31.27
N GLU A 207 19.22 -1.77 -31.17
CA GLU A 207 18.87 -0.68 -30.24
C GLU A 207 18.86 -1.20 -28.81
N ILE A 208 18.23 -2.35 -28.57
CA ILE A 208 18.26 -3.04 -27.26
C ILE A 208 19.70 -3.36 -26.86
N ALA A 209 20.52 -3.85 -27.79
CA ALA A 209 21.93 -4.12 -27.53
C ALA A 209 22.73 -2.86 -27.14
N ALA A 210 22.46 -1.73 -27.79
CA ALA A 210 23.11 -0.46 -27.49
C ALA A 210 22.66 0.10 -26.13
N ASP A 211 21.35 0.07 -25.85
CA ASP A 211 20.80 0.58 -24.59
C ASP A 211 21.27 -0.27 -23.40
N LEU A 212 21.30 -1.61 -23.52
CA LEU A 212 21.83 -2.51 -22.48
C LEU A 212 23.30 -2.23 -22.16
N ARG A 213 24.12 -1.96 -23.18
CA ARG A 213 25.55 -1.65 -23.00
C ARG A 213 25.76 -0.40 -22.15
N ASN A 214 24.86 0.57 -22.26
CA ASN A 214 24.98 1.86 -21.57
C ASN A 214 24.54 1.81 -20.10
N ARG A 215 24.16 0.63 -19.57
CA ARG A 215 23.76 0.45 -18.17
C ARG A 215 24.98 0.15 -17.28
N PRO A 216 25.44 1.11 -16.44
CA PRO A 216 26.71 1.00 -15.69
C PRO A 216 26.70 -0.04 -14.55
N GLU A 217 25.52 -0.45 -14.09
CA GLU A 217 25.30 -1.41 -13.03
C GLU A 217 25.41 -2.87 -13.47
N ILE A 218 25.35 -3.15 -14.78
CA ILE A 218 25.47 -4.51 -15.32
C ILE A 218 26.94 -4.89 -15.45
N ASP A 219 27.40 -5.89 -14.68
CA ASP A 219 28.74 -6.46 -14.81
C ASP A 219 28.83 -7.51 -15.92
N TRP A 220 29.00 -7.03 -17.15
CA TRP A 220 29.15 -7.87 -18.34
C TRP A 220 30.34 -8.85 -18.29
N LYS A 221 31.33 -8.64 -17.41
CA LYS A 221 32.46 -9.58 -17.27
C LYS A 221 32.03 -10.85 -16.53
N SER A 222 31.20 -10.71 -15.51
CA SER A 222 30.64 -11.83 -14.75
C SER A 222 29.68 -12.66 -15.60
N LEU A 223 28.80 -12.00 -16.37
CA LEU A 223 27.83 -12.66 -17.26
C LEU A 223 28.47 -13.43 -18.44
N ARG A 224 29.68 -13.04 -18.90
CA ARG A 224 30.37 -13.67 -20.03
C ARG A 224 30.69 -15.15 -19.79
N GLY A 225 31.00 -15.55 -18.56
CA GLY A 225 31.34 -16.94 -18.23
C GLY A 225 30.12 -17.88 -18.15
N GLU A 226 28.91 -17.33 -18.15
CA GLU A 226 27.65 -18.08 -17.95
C GLU A 226 26.75 -18.06 -19.20
N ILE A 227 26.82 -16.99 -20.02
CA ILE A 227 26.08 -16.84 -21.29
C ILE A 227 26.75 -17.58 -22.47
N ASP A 228 27.85 -18.30 -22.23
CA ASP A 228 28.62 -19.04 -23.26
C ASP A 228 27.84 -20.14 -24.01
N SER A 229 26.56 -20.41 -23.66
CA SER A 229 25.70 -21.31 -24.42
C SER A 229 24.71 -20.63 -25.40
N VAL A 230 24.53 -19.30 -25.38
CA VAL A 230 23.48 -18.63 -26.20
C VAL A 230 23.96 -17.43 -27.04
N ALA A 231 25.10 -16.78 -26.77
CA ALA A 231 25.44 -15.53 -27.48
C ALA A 231 26.93 -15.33 -27.84
N SER A 232 27.53 -16.23 -28.61
CA SER A 232 28.93 -16.09 -29.05
C SER A 232 29.20 -15.03 -30.14
N LYS A 233 28.23 -14.17 -30.49
CA LYS A 233 28.43 -13.14 -31.55
C LYS A 233 28.19 -11.70 -31.14
N VAL A 234 27.65 -11.46 -29.93
CA VAL A 234 27.35 -10.10 -29.44
C VAL A 234 28.40 -9.64 -28.41
N LEU A 235 28.98 -10.58 -27.64
CA LEU A 235 29.90 -10.29 -26.54
C LEU A 235 31.29 -9.76 -26.96
N GLU A 236 31.69 -9.95 -28.21
CA GLU A 236 33.00 -9.48 -28.72
C GLU A 236 33.04 -7.96 -28.99
N THR A 237 31.88 -7.30 -29.15
CA THR A 237 31.81 -5.86 -29.44
C THR A 237 31.53 -4.98 -28.21
N LEU A 238 31.44 -5.57 -27.01
CA LEU A 238 30.91 -4.92 -25.79
C LEU A 238 31.97 -4.40 -24.80
N GLY A 239 33.25 -4.62 -25.06
CA GLY A 239 34.30 -4.38 -24.07
C GLY A 239 35.04 -3.06 -24.26
N GLN A 240 34.48 -1.93 -23.80
CA GLN A 240 35.22 -0.75 -23.32
C GLN A 240 34.27 0.39 -22.89
N VAL A 241 34.35 0.83 -21.62
CA VAL A 241 34.55 2.23 -21.15
C VAL A 241 34.31 2.34 -19.63
N ASP A 242 35.05 3.29 -19.06
CA ASP A 242 35.46 3.55 -17.68
C ASP A 242 34.42 4.30 -16.82
N ARG A 243 34.54 4.20 -15.48
CA ARG A 243 33.56 4.67 -14.47
C ARG A 243 33.93 6.02 -13.84
N GLY A 244 32.92 6.82 -13.50
CA GLY A 244 33.01 7.90 -12.52
C GLY A 244 31.63 8.29 -11.95
N LEU A 245 31.48 8.26 -10.63
CA LEU A 245 30.28 8.69 -9.88
C LEU A 245 30.67 9.70 -8.81
N ASP A 246 29.83 10.71 -8.56
CA ASP A 246 29.79 11.45 -7.28
C ASP A 246 28.33 11.87 -6.94
N PRO A 247 27.84 11.72 -5.68
CA PRO A 247 26.43 11.92 -5.31
C PRO A 247 26.07 13.29 -4.70
N VAL A 248 24.75 13.54 -4.72
CA VAL A 248 24.03 14.79 -4.40
C VAL A 248 23.70 14.99 -2.91
N ALA A 249 23.48 16.26 -2.54
CA ALA A 249 23.13 16.81 -1.23
C ALA A 249 21.62 16.77 -0.84
N ALA A 250 21.38 16.86 0.49
CA ALA A 250 20.22 17.39 1.24
C ALA A 250 18.82 16.75 1.02
N GLY A 251 17.85 16.72 1.95
CA GLY A 251 17.61 17.41 3.22
C GLY A 251 16.37 16.81 3.96
N LYS A 252 16.09 17.33 5.16
CA LYS A 252 15.40 16.73 6.33
C LYS A 252 13.84 16.74 6.30
N VAL A 253 13.19 15.72 6.90
CA VAL A 253 12.07 15.83 7.89
C VAL A 253 12.01 14.58 8.82
N ASN A 254 11.93 14.81 10.14
CA ASN A 254 11.69 13.97 11.34
C ASN A 254 12.65 12.82 11.75
N ALA A 255 13.44 13.11 12.79
CA ALA A 255 14.79 12.59 13.01
C ALA A 255 15.02 11.88 14.37
N VAL A 256 14.03 11.28 15.02
CA VAL A 256 14.25 10.70 16.38
C VAL A 256 13.94 9.20 16.53
N VAL A 257 13.19 8.59 15.60
CA VAL A 257 13.05 7.11 15.56
C VAL A 257 13.68 6.50 14.30
N TYR A 258 13.71 7.23 13.18
CA TYR A 258 14.39 6.83 11.94
C TYR A 258 15.93 6.85 12.03
N ASN A 259 16.51 7.65 12.93
CA ASN A 259 17.97 7.84 13.00
C ASN A 259 18.76 6.67 13.62
N ARG A 260 18.10 5.62 14.13
CA ARG A 260 18.80 4.43 14.67
C ARG A 260 18.92 3.27 13.68
N LEU A 261 18.26 3.36 12.51
CA LEU A 261 18.26 2.30 11.49
C LEU A 261 19.22 2.57 10.33
N ARG A 262 19.98 3.68 10.38
CA ARG A 262 20.95 4.00 9.34
C ARG A 262 22.25 3.25 9.57
N ASN A 263 22.36 2.05 9.00
CA ASN A 263 23.53 1.47 8.34
C ASN A 263 23.52 -0.07 8.43
N ARG A 264 23.58 -0.71 7.25
CA ARG A 264 23.73 -2.15 6.92
C ARG A 264 22.48 -3.04 7.06
N ALA A 265 21.89 -3.30 5.87
CA ALA A 265 20.88 -4.31 5.50
C ALA A 265 19.48 -4.17 6.15
N GLY A 266 18.44 -4.01 5.32
CA GLY A 266 17.06 -4.38 5.68
C GLY A 266 16.01 -3.28 5.51
N PHE A 267 16.07 -2.20 6.29
CA PHE A 267 14.95 -1.24 6.41
C PHE A 267 15.18 0.10 5.69
N SER A 268 14.18 0.54 4.93
CA SER A 268 14.17 1.79 4.15
C SER A 268 12.83 2.51 4.38
N ALA A 269 12.88 3.75 4.86
CA ALA A 269 11.68 4.51 5.23
C ALA A 269 10.84 4.88 4.01
N THR A 270 11.50 5.12 2.87
CA THR A 270 10.85 5.41 1.59
C THR A 270 10.13 4.18 1.06
N GLU A 271 10.80 3.01 1.04
CA GLU A 271 10.19 1.75 0.64
C GLU A 271 9.07 1.32 1.60
N TRP A 272 9.24 1.53 2.91
CA TRP A 272 8.20 1.26 3.90
C TRP A 272 6.91 2.02 3.59
N LYS A 273 7.02 3.31 3.27
CA LYS A 273 5.86 4.15 2.99
C LYS A 273 5.09 3.65 1.76
N VAL A 274 5.81 3.32 0.68
CA VAL A 274 5.22 2.76 -0.55
C VAL A 274 4.56 1.41 -0.26
N ALA A 275 5.29 0.49 0.37
CA ALA A 275 4.79 -0.84 0.70
C ALA A 275 3.55 -0.78 1.60
N TYR A 276 3.53 0.11 2.59
CA TYR A 276 2.38 0.29 3.48
C TYR A 276 1.13 0.74 2.74
N ASN A 277 1.25 1.70 1.82
CA ASN A 277 0.12 2.16 1.01
C ASN A 277 -0.39 1.07 0.05
N GLN A 278 0.49 0.31 -0.59
CA GLN A 278 0.12 -0.82 -1.46
C GLN A 278 -0.58 -1.94 -0.68
N VAL A 279 -0.06 -2.30 0.50
CA VAL A 279 -0.67 -3.30 1.38
C VAL A 279 -2.05 -2.84 1.88
N LYS A 280 -2.19 -1.57 2.21
CA LYS A 280 -3.48 -1.01 2.61
C LYS A 280 -4.50 -1.13 1.48
N ALA A 281 -4.13 -0.76 0.27
CA ALA A 281 -4.97 -0.93 -0.90
C ALA A 281 -5.32 -2.40 -1.17
N LEU A 282 -4.42 -3.35 -0.89
CA LEU A 282 -4.73 -4.78 -0.94
C LEU A 282 -5.72 -5.21 0.16
N SER A 283 -5.59 -4.65 1.37
CA SER A 283 -6.49 -4.89 2.50
C SER A 283 -7.90 -4.37 2.22
N ASP A 284 -8.01 -3.15 1.69
CA ASP A 284 -9.28 -2.51 1.32
C ASP A 284 -10.03 -3.36 0.27
N ARG A 285 -9.27 -3.99 -0.64
CA ARG A 285 -9.77 -4.95 -1.65
C ARG A 285 -10.03 -6.37 -1.10
N LYS A 286 -9.86 -6.61 0.20
CA LYS A 286 -9.99 -7.93 0.86
C LYS A 286 -9.06 -9.00 0.26
N GLN A 287 -7.92 -8.59 -0.27
CA GLN A 287 -6.90 -9.46 -0.89
C GLN A 287 -5.64 -9.62 -0.03
N LEU A 288 -5.64 -9.06 1.19
CA LEU A 288 -4.58 -9.28 2.17
C LEU A 288 -4.83 -10.57 2.97
N ASP A 289 -4.33 -11.69 2.45
CA ASP A 289 -4.48 -13.04 3.01
C ASP A 289 -3.14 -13.78 3.15
N ASP A 290 -3.17 -15.03 3.63
CA ASP A 290 -1.97 -15.87 3.78
C ASP A 290 -1.24 -16.09 2.45
N ARG A 291 -1.96 -16.07 1.32
CA ARG A 291 -1.35 -16.17 -0.02
C ARG A 291 -0.55 -14.92 -0.34
N ALA A 292 -1.06 -13.73 -0.01
CA ALA A 292 -0.32 -12.48 -0.14
C ALA A 292 0.95 -12.48 0.72
N LEU A 293 0.85 -12.89 1.99
CA LEU A 293 2.02 -13.02 2.88
C LEU A 293 3.05 -14.03 2.35
N THR A 294 2.59 -15.18 1.86
CA THR A 294 3.46 -16.20 1.25
C THR A 294 4.18 -15.63 0.04
N ARG A 295 3.49 -14.84 -0.81
CA ARG A 295 4.12 -14.17 -1.96
C ARG A 295 5.18 -13.17 -1.50
N PHE A 296 4.88 -12.32 -0.53
CA PHE A 296 5.85 -11.36 -0.01
C PHE A 296 7.09 -12.06 0.55
N ALA A 297 6.90 -13.11 1.34
CA ALA A 297 7.98 -13.91 1.88
C ALA A 297 8.84 -14.56 0.79
N ARG A 298 8.19 -15.22 -0.18
CA ARG A 298 8.85 -15.93 -1.30
C ARG A 298 9.70 -15.02 -2.17
N PHE A 299 9.24 -13.79 -2.44
CA PHE A 299 9.92 -12.84 -3.31
C PHE A 299 10.78 -11.82 -2.57
N GLY A 300 11.00 -11.99 -1.26
CA GLY A 300 11.89 -11.12 -0.50
C GLY A 300 11.32 -9.71 -0.27
N TYR A 301 10.01 -9.50 -0.42
CA TYR A 301 9.35 -8.21 -0.21
C TYR A 301 9.15 -7.93 1.28
N GLY A 302 10.26 -7.69 1.98
CA GLY A 302 10.29 -7.50 3.43
C GLY A 302 9.40 -6.37 3.92
N HIS A 303 9.45 -5.20 3.27
CA HIS A 303 8.62 -4.06 3.67
C HIS A 303 7.13 -4.32 3.47
N HIS A 304 6.73 -5.03 2.41
CA HIS A 304 5.34 -5.46 2.21
C HIS A 304 4.91 -6.49 3.23
N ALA A 305 5.75 -7.47 3.54
CA ALA A 305 5.47 -8.45 4.60
C ALA A 305 5.28 -7.74 5.95
N ALA A 306 6.17 -6.82 6.30
CA ALA A 306 6.09 -6.07 7.55
C ALA A 306 4.87 -5.12 7.62
N ALA A 307 4.55 -4.45 6.51
CA ALA A 307 3.33 -3.65 6.39
C ALA A 307 2.07 -4.53 6.51
N ALA A 308 2.04 -5.69 5.86
CA ALA A 308 0.94 -6.65 5.92
C ALA A 308 0.67 -7.10 7.35
N LEU A 309 1.71 -7.47 8.08
CA LEU A 309 1.60 -7.84 9.48
C LEU A 309 1.11 -6.68 10.35
N THR A 310 1.54 -5.44 10.06
CA THR A 310 1.06 -4.26 10.78
C THR A 310 -0.47 -4.10 10.64
N VAL A 311 -0.99 -4.24 9.42
CA VAL A 311 -2.42 -4.14 9.11
C VAL A 311 -3.20 -5.32 9.73
N ILE A 312 -2.74 -6.56 9.54
CA ILE A 312 -3.40 -7.78 10.04
C ILE A 312 -3.48 -7.78 11.58
N LEU A 313 -2.38 -7.42 12.25
CA LEU A 313 -2.30 -7.38 13.71
C LEU A 313 -3.01 -6.16 14.32
N ARG A 314 -3.43 -5.20 13.50
CA ARG A 314 -4.06 -3.93 13.92
C ARG A 314 -3.20 -3.19 14.96
N VAL A 315 -1.90 -3.11 14.68
CA VAL A 315 -0.93 -2.36 15.48
C VAL A 315 -0.52 -1.09 14.76
N ALA A 316 -0.16 -0.05 15.51
CA ALA A 316 0.32 1.18 14.90
C ALA A 316 1.67 0.94 14.18
N PRO A 317 1.92 1.54 13.00
CA PRO A 317 3.17 1.36 12.25
C PRO A 317 4.43 1.59 13.09
N GLU A 318 4.40 2.57 13.99
CA GLU A 318 5.53 2.91 14.86
C GLU A 318 5.87 1.79 15.84
N VAL A 319 4.88 1.00 16.25
CA VAL A 319 5.07 -0.16 17.14
C VAL A 319 5.76 -1.28 16.40
N PHE A 320 5.29 -1.61 15.19
CA PHE A 320 5.87 -2.69 14.40
C PHE A 320 7.29 -2.35 13.93
N VAL A 321 7.50 -1.11 13.45
CA VAL A 321 8.84 -0.61 13.09
C VAL A 321 9.78 -0.63 14.29
N LYS A 322 9.28 -0.34 15.51
CA LYS A 322 10.09 -0.45 16.72
C LYS A 322 10.52 -1.90 16.99
N TRP A 323 9.64 -2.89 16.82
CA TRP A 323 10.00 -4.31 16.97
C TRP A 323 11.12 -4.73 16.03
N LEU A 324 11.02 -4.34 14.75
CA LEU A 324 12.06 -4.59 13.75
C LEU A 324 13.39 -3.92 14.13
N ALA A 325 13.31 -2.66 14.58
CA ALA A 325 14.49 -1.88 14.94
C ALA A 325 15.19 -2.40 16.20
N SER A 326 14.44 -2.98 17.14
CA SER A 326 14.98 -3.53 18.38
C SER A 326 15.29 -5.03 18.32
N GLN A 327 15.15 -5.67 17.15
CA GLN A 327 15.29 -7.13 17.01
C GLN A 327 14.38 -7.88 18.00
N ASP A 328 13.15 -7.39 18.18
CA ASP A 328 12.20 -7.95 19.13
C ASP A 328 11.51 -9.20 18.54
N TYR A 329 12.31 -10.25 18.39
CA TYR A 329 11.84 -11.54 17.89
C TYR A 329 10.71 -12.10 18.75
N VAL A 330 10.72 -11.85 20.06
CA VAL A 330 9.69 -12.33 20.98
C VAL A 330 8.35 -11.65 20.67
N ALA A 331 8.34 -10.33 20.47
CA ALA A 331 7.12 -9.61 20.13
C ALA A 331 6.48 -10.13 18.85
N ILE A 332 7.28 -10.32 17.80
CA ILE A 332 6.81 -10.84 16.51
C ILE A 332 6.34 -12.31 16.64
N THR A 333 7.09 -13.16 17.36
CA THR A 333 6.68 -14.57 17.60
C THR A 333 5.30 -14.66 18.25
N VAL A 334 5.11 -13.92 19.36
CA VAL A 334 3.85 -13.91 20.10
C VAL A 334 2.71 -13.35 19.23
N ALA A 335 2.93 -12.23 18.57
CA ALA A 335 1.91 -11.59 17.74
C ALA A 335 1.45 -12.49 16.59
N LEU A 336 2.38 -13.14 15.89
CA LEU A 336 2.06 -14.00 14.75
C LEU A 336 1.45 -15.33 15.19
N LYS A 337 1.82 -15.86 16.36
CA LYS A 337 1.15 -17.03 16.95
C LYS A 337 -0.28 -16.68 17.32
N ALA A 338 -0.51 -15.53 17.95
CA ALA A 338 -1.84 -15.04 18.31
C ALA A 338 -2.72 -14.84 17.07
N ALA A 339 -2.14 -14.33 15.97
CA ALA A 339 -2.82 -14.20 14.67
C ALA A 339 -3.16 -15.56 14.01
N GLY A 340 -2.63 -16.67 14.53
CA GLY A 340 -2.91 -18.01 14.02
C GLY A 340 -2.13 -18.39 12.75
N MET A 341 -0.98 -17.75 12.51
CA MET A 341 -0.11 -18.06 11.38
C MET A 341 0.40 -19.52 11.46
N SER A 342 0.56 -20.18 10.32
CA SER A 342 1.16 -21.52 10.27
C SER A 342 2.68 -21.46 10.52
N PRO A 343 3.31 -22.53 11.04
CA PRO A 343 4.76 -22.58 11.24
C PRO A 343 5.58 -22.30 9.97
N ASP A 344 5.21 -22.91 8.84
CA ASP A 344 5.92 -22.72 7.57
C ASP A 344 5.86 -21.27 7.09
N LEU A 345 4.68 -20.63 7.18
CA LEU A 345 4.52 -19.22 6.80
C LEU A 345 5.26 -18.31 7.79
N PHE A 346 5.29 -18.66 9.06
CA PHE A 346 6.02 -17.92 10.08
C PHE A 346 7.52 -17.91 9.81
N GLU A 347 8.12 -19.08 9.57
CA GLU A 347 9.54 -19.20 9.24
C GLU A 347 9.90 -18.36 8.01
N ALA A 348 9.14 -18.52 6.92
CA ALA A 348 9.35 -17.78 5.69
C ALA A 348 9.19 -16.25 5.90
N THR A 349 8.18 -15.83 6.67
CA THR A 349 7.90 -14.41 6.92
C THR A 349 9.01 -13.78 7.76
N VAL A 350 9.40 -14.41 8.87
CA VAL A 350 10.46 -13.91 9.75
C VAL A 350 11.78 -13.77 9.01
N ALA A 351 12.12 -14.70 8.12
CA ALA A 351 13.33 -14.62 7.31
C ALA A 351 13.33 -13.42 6.34
N THR A 352 12.15 -12.98 5.88
CA THR A 352 12.01 -11.91 4.88
C THR A 352 11.84 -10.52 5.48
N LEU A 353 11.48 -10.39 6.76
CA LEU A 353 11.24 -9.09 7.38
C LEU A 353 12.47 -8.17 7.31
N PRO A 354 12.28 -6.84 7.19
CA PRO A 354 13.35 -5.86 7.06
C PRO A 354 13.91 -5.53 8.45
N TRP A 355 14.52 -6.53 9.08
CA TRP A 355 15.18 -6.39 10.38
C TRP A 355 16.30 -5.36 10.33
N ARG A 356 16.66 -4.80 11.50
CA ARG A 356 17.83 -3.92 11.60
C ARG A 356 19.12 -4.62 11.15
N ASP A 357 19.22 -5.90 11.47
CA ASP A 357 20.31 -6.82 11.14
C ASP A 357 19.66 -8.11 10.64
N LEU A 358 20.12 -8.68 9.53
CA LEU A 358 19.56 -9.93 9.03
C LEU A 358 19.72 -11.05 10.08
N PRO A 359 18.66 -11.79 10.42
CA PRO A 359 18.72 -12.87 11.41
C PRO A 359 19.75 -13.92 11.01
N SER A 360 20.60 -14.34 11.95
CA SER A 360 21.50 -15.46 11.74
C SER A 360 20.72 -16.79 11.66
N GLU A 361 21.34 -17.84 11.13
CA GLU A 361 20.72 -19.18 11.14
C GLU A 361 20.38 -19.67 12.56
N ALA A 362 21.18 -19.27 13.56
CA ALA A 362 20.88 -19.57 14.96
C ALA A 362 19.65 -18.78 15.47
N ASP A 363 19.50 -17.51 15.07
CA ASP A 363 18.32 -16.71 15.42
C ASP A 363 17.06 -17.30 14.81
N LYS A 364 17.10 -17.67 13.52
CA LYS A 364 15.98 -18.31 12.82
C LYS A 364 15.53 -19.59 13.52
N ALA A 365 16.47 -20.50 13.79
CA ALA A 365 16.17 -21.76 14.49
C ALA A 365 15.58 -21.53 15.90
N MET A 366 16.12 -20.56 16.64
CA MET A 366 15.60 -20.20 17.96
C MET A 366 14.16 -19.66 17.89
N VAL A 367 13.87 -18.80 16.92
CA VAL A 367 12.57 -18.14 16.77
C VAL A 367 11.49 -19.13 16.32
N VAL A 368 11.81 -20.01 15.37
CA VAL A 368 10.93 -21.12 14.95
C VAL A 368 10.63 -22.05 16.12
N SER A 369 11.66 -22.48 16.87
CA SER A 369 11.47 -23.34 18.04
C SER A 369 10.57 -22.69 19.11
N ARG A 370 10.72 -21.39 19.35
CA ARG A 370 9.85 -20.64 20.28
C ARG A 370 8.41 -20.54 19.79
N PHE A 371 8.21 -20.34 18.49
CA PHE A 371 6.90 -20.29 17.88
C PHE A 371 6.15 -21.61 18.03
N GLU A 372 6.84 -22.74 17.85
CA GLU A 372 6.26 -24.07 18.04
C GLU A 372 5.94 -24.35 19.50
N ALA A 373 6.80 -23.92 20.42
CA ALA A 373 6.68 -24.19 21.85
C ALA A 373 5.56 -23.41 22.55
N ILE A 374 5.29 -22.16 22.14
CA ILE A 374 4.24 -21.33 22.74
C ILE A 374 2.86 -21.77 22.26
N ASP A 375 1.91 -21.93 23.18
CA ASP A 375 0.52 -22.24 22.84
C ASP A 375 -0.22 -21.01 22.27
N LYS A 376 -1.20 -21.25 21.41
CA LYS A 376 -1.96 -20.16 20.77
C LYS A 376 -2.76 -19.34 21.78
N GLU A 377 -3.39 -19.96 22.78
CA GLU A 377 -4.17 -19.24 23.79
C GLU A 377 -3.27 -18.39 24.68
N GLU A 378 -2.10 -18.93 25.04
CA GLU A 378 -1.07 -18.19 25.78
C GLU A 378 -0.58 -16.97 24.98
N ALA A 379 -0.29 -17.15 23.70
CA ALA A 379 0.14 -16.05 22.82
C ALA A 379 -0.94 -14.96 22.69
N ILE A 380 -2.22 -15.33 22.54
CA ILE A 380 -3.35 -14.39 22.51
C ILE A 380 -3.39 -13.59 23.82
N GLY A 381 -3.28 -14.26 24.97
CA GLY A 381 -3.28 -13.62 26.29
C GLY A 381 -2.16 -12.58 26.44
N ILE A 382 -0.92 -12.94 26.05
CA ILE A 382 0.23 -12.04 26.09
C ILE A 382 0.03 -10.85 25.12
N PHE A 383 -0.44 -11.11 23.90
CA PHE A 383 -0.62 -10.09 22.88
C PHE A 383 -1.69 -9.06 23.28
N GLU A 384 -2.84 -9.50 23.79
CA GLU A 384 -3.90 -8.60 24.27
C GLU A 384 -3.46 -7.79 25.50
N LEU A 385 -2.66 -8.38 26.39
CA LEU A 385 -2.01 -7.65 27.48
C LEU A 385 -1.13 -6.51 26.96
N TRP A 386 -0.32 -6.75 25.92
CA TRP A 386 0.49 -5.71 25.29
C TRP A 386 -0.35 -4.64 24.62
N ARG A 387 -1.45 -5.02 23.97
CA ARG A 387 -2.40 -4.06 23.38
C ARG A 387 -3.05 -3.20 24.46
N ALA A 388 -3.46 -3.78 25.57
CA ALA A 388 -4.07 -3.03 26.68
C ALA A 388 -3.12 -2.04 27.37
N HIS A 389 -1.80 -2.24 27.31
CA HIS A 389 -0.78 -1.39 27.95
C HIS A 389 -0.13 -0.37 27.00
N SER A 390 0.13 -0.77 25.75
CA SER A 390 0.78 0.09 24.76
C SER A 390 -0.18 1.12 24.16
N PHE A 391 -1.48 0.81 24.07
CA PHE A 391 -2.49 1.68 23.45
C PHE A 391 -3.17 2.62 24.47
N ARG A 392 -3.11 2.31 25.78
CA ARG A 392 -3.58 3.21 26.85
C ARG A 392 -2.75 4.50 26.97
N LYS A 393 -1.46 4.44 26.62
CA LYS A 393 -0.57 5.61 26.63
C LYS A 393 -0.94 6.66 25.58
N ARG A 394 -1.63 6.28 24.50
CA ARG A 394 -2.06 7.22 23.44
C ARG A 394 -3.27 8.05 23.88
N ALA A 395 -4.27 7.43 24.49
CA ALA A 395 -5.42 8.13 25.08
C ALA A 395 -5.00 9.13 26.17
N VAL A 396 -4.10 8.74 27.08
CA VAL A 396 -3.60 9.61 28.15
C VAL A 396 -2.69 10.74 27.61
N SER A 397 -1.99 10.49 26.49
CA SER A 397 -1.15 11.49 25.81
C SER A 397 -2.00 12.54 25.08
N GLU A 398 -3.06 12.11 24.39
CA GLU A 398 -3.99 12.98 23.67
C GLU A 398 -4.87 13.78 24.64
N GLU A 399 -5.33 13.18 25.74
CA GLU A 399 -6.05 13.89 26.82
C GLU A 399 -5.17 14.94 27.51
N ARG A 400 -3.89 14.63 27.78
CA ARG A 400 -2.96 15.61 28.36
C ARG A 400 -2.64 16.76 27.41
N ALA A 401 -2.52 16.50 26.11
CA ALA A 401 -2.31 17.54 25.11
C ALA A 401 -3.54 18.45 25.00
N ALA A 402 -4.75 17.88 25.00
CA ALA A 402 -6.01 18.61 24.97
C ALA A 402 -6.31 19.41 26.25
N MET A 403 -5.79 18.99 27.41
CA MET A 403 -5.89 19.75 28.66
C MET A 403 -4.85 20.87 28.80
N SER A 404 -3.83 20.88 27.94
CA SER A 404 -2.73 21.87 27.96
C SER A 404 -2.82 22.95 26.87
N ALA A 405 -3.80 22.82 25.96
CA ALA A 405 -4.20 23.81 24.96
C ALA A 405 -5.48 24.51 25.43
#